data_AF-A0A392RHK6-F1
#
_entry.id   AF-A0A392RHK6-F1
#
_cell.length_a   1.000
_cell.length_b   1.000
_cell.length_c   1.000
_cell.angle_alpha   90.00
_cell.angle_beta   90.00
_cell.angle_gamma   90.00
#
_symmetry.space_group_name_H-M   'P 1'
#
loop_
_entity.id
_entity.type
_entity.pdbx_description
1 polymer ?
#
loop_
_entity_poly.entity_id
_entity_poly.type
_entity_poly.pdbx_seq_one_letter_code
_entity_poly.pdbx_strand_id
1 'polypeptide(L)' 'MAERVVGHGSFGVVFHAKCLETGETVAIKKVLQDK' A
#
# COMPACT_ATOMS: atom_id res chain seq x y z
N MET A 1 13.08 2.97 -2.85
CA MET A 1 12.31 4.19 -2.53
C MET A 1 11.38 3.80 -1.38
N ALA A 2 11.44 4.49 -0.24
CA ALA A 2 10.70 4.03 0.95
C ALA A 2 9.19 4.07 0.69
N GLU A 3 8.51 2.95 0.90
CA GLU A 3 7.06 2.84 0.82
C GLU A 3 6.46 3.74 1.90
N ARG A 4 5.83 4.85 1.49
CA ARG A 4 5.27 5.81 2.44
C ARG A 4 3.89 5.30 2.86
N VAL A 5 3.68 5.08 4.16
CA VAL A 5 2.33 4.85 4.71
C VAL A 5 1.51 6.11 4.47
N VAL A 6 0.34 5.95 3.83
CA VAL A 6 -0.59 7.04 3.51
C VAL A 6 -1.94 6.90 4.22
N GLY A 7 -2.20 5.75 4.85
CA GLY A 7 -3.39 5.56 5.64
C GLY A 7 -3.28 4.36 6.58
N HIS A 8 -3.97 4.45 7.71
CA HIS A 8 -4.13 3.35 8.67
C HIS A 8 -5.59 3.30 9.12
N GLY A 9 -6.12 2.10 9.29
CA GLY A 9 -7.48 1.88 9.79
C GLY A 9 -7.62 0.48 10.39
N SER A 10 -8.80 0.18 10.94
CA SER A 10 -9.09 -1.11 11.60
C SER A 10 -8.80 -2.33 10.74
N PHE A 11 -8.93 -2.21 9.41
CA PHE A 11 -8.71 -3.31 8.46
C PHE A 11 -7.26 -3.44 7.96
N GLY A 12 -6.35 -2.50 8.31
CA GLY A 12 -4.94 -2.57 7.91
C GLY A 12 -4.30 -1.24 7.52
N VAL A 13 -3.25 -1.31 6.70
CA VAL A 13 -2.36 -0.18 6.33
C VAL A 13 -2.37 0.02 4.81
N VAL A 14 -2.42 1.28 4.37
CA VAL A 14 -2.29 1.67 2.96
C VAL A 14 -0.94 2.34 2.73
N PHE A 15 -0.23 1.90 1.69
CA PHE A 15 1.06 2.41 1.27
C PHE A 15 0.96 3.07 -0.11
N HIS A 16 1.73 4.14 -0.32
CA HIS A 16 1.98 4.72 -1.63
C HIS A 16 3.22 4.07 -2.24
N ALA A 17 3.09 3.59 -3.49
CA ALA A 17 4.16 2.95 -4.24
C ALA A 17 4.14 3.36 -5.72
N LYS A 18 5.24 3.07 -6.42
CA LYS A 18 5.37 3.23 -7.87
C LYS A 18 5.54 1.85 -8.50
N CYS A 19 4.73 1.51 -9.49
CA CYS A 19 4.94 0.33 -10.33
C CYS A 19 6.22 0.53 -11.14
N LEU A 20 7.20 -0.36 -11.00
CA LEU A 20 8.49 -0.21 -11.69
C LEU A 20 8.42 -0.53 -13.19
N GLU A 21 7.47 -1.38 -13.57
CA GLU A 21 7.26 -1.79 -14.95
C GLU A 21 6.58 -0.70 -15.77
N THR A 22 5.52 -0.08 -15.23
CA THR A 22 4.73 0.94 -15.94
C THR A 22 5.07 2.37 -15.55
N GLY A 23 5.72 2.57 -14.41
CA GLY A 23 5.99 3.88 -13.84
C GLY A 23 4.80 4.51 -13.13
N GLU A 24 3.65 3.84 -13.07
CA GLU A 24 2.43 4.41 -12.48
C GLU A 24 2.49 4.47 -10.96
N THR A 25 1.81 5.47 -10.38
CA THR A 25 1.64 5.57 -8.93
C THR A 25 0.43 4.73 -8.50
N VAL A 26 0.63 3.86 -7.53
CA VAL A 26 -0.39 2.93 -7.03
C VAL A 26 -0.49 2.97 -5.50
N ALA A 27 -1.64 2.56 -4.99
CA ALA A 27 -1.86 2.35 -3.56
C ALA A 27 -1.88 0.84 -3.25
N ILE A 28 -1.12 0.40 -2.25
CA ILE A 28 -1.08 -0.98 -1.79
C ILE A 28 -1.81 -1.05 -0.44
N LYS A 29 -2.93 -1.78 -0.39
CA LYS A 29 -3.69 -1.99 0.85
C LYS A 29 -3.29 -3.33 1.47
N LYS A 30 -2.48 -3.29 2.52
CA LYS A 30 -2.13 -4.46 3.34
C LYS A 30 -3.23 -4.70 4.36
N VAL A 31 -4.00 -5.76 4.19
CA VAL A 31 -5.06 -6.18 5.12
C VAL A 31 -4.62 -7.40 5.93
N LEU A 32 -5.08 -7.50 7.17
CA LEU A 32 -5.03 -8.76 7.91
C LEU A 32 -6.17 -9.64 7.38
N GLN A 33 -5.86 -10.82 6.86
CA GLN A 33 -6.89 -11.81 6.59
C GLN A 33 -7.03 -12.73 7.80
N ASP A 34 -8.24 -12.83 8.32
CA ASP A 34 -8.62 -13.92 9.21
C ASP A 34 -8.51 -15.27 8.47
N LYS A 35 -8.28 -16.32 9.24
CA LYS A 35 -7.97 -17.67 8.74
C LYS A 35 -9.21 -18.42 8.26
#